data_AF-A0A349HWK7-F1
#
_entry.id   AF-A0A349HWK7-F1
#
_cell.length_a   1.000
_cell.length_b   1.000
_cell.length_c   1.000
_cell.angle_alpha   90.00
_cell.angle_beta   90.00
_cell.angle_gamma   90.00
#
_symmetry.space_group_name_H-M   'P 1'
#
loop_
_entity.id
_entity.type
_entity.pdbx_description
1 polymer ?
#
loop_
_entity_poly.entity_id
_entity_poly.type
_entity_poly.pdbx_seq_one_letter_code
_entity_poly.pdbx_strand_id
1 'polypeptide(L)'
;MEKKTYLQESVKNGRLMRWNIMPLKVYIAPMKFYSKQGQDLKYRQFVKRALDEWHKVSNGKVSFIIVDNLMSSNINVDWKRVERQALGHCYFQYDKANRLFSAEVAIGLTEGLVHADYMDEEEVYHTILHEIGHAVGLGHSPFKKDIMYTPHQKGIMHVGEGDRLSINWLYTFPQGKTVAEIASKYGVSGSDIDEVVSRIISKQTKTDFEKVKDTIAPQEQRNLLDESENIANLRKYHMTLQNIKIPGALQEQIRKHYRDMNS
;
A
#
# COMPACT_ATOMS: atom_id res chain seq x y z
N MET A 1 2.10 -7.75 -19.18
CA MET A 1 1.94 -7.88 -17.71
C MET A 1 1.65 -6.48 -17.18
N GLU A 2 0.65 -6.31 -16.32
CA GLU A 2 0.26 -4.99 -15.82
C GLU A 2 1.35 -4.45 -14.87
N LYS A 3 1.72 -3.17 -15.03
CA LYS A 3 2.67 -2.50 -14.12
C LYS A 3 1.98 -2.29 -12.78
N LYS A 4 2.66 -2.64 -11.68
CA LYS A 4 2.17 -2.42 -10.31
C LYS A 4 2.91 -1.29 -9.60
N THR A 5 4.12 -0.99 -10.05
CA THR A 5 4.98 0.09 -9.56
C THR A 5 5.42 0.96 -10.73
N TYR A 6 6.16 2.02 -10.42
CA TYR A 6 6.80 2.93 -11.39
C TYR A 6 8.25 3.25 -11.00
N LEU A 7 8.93 2.27 -10.40
CA LEU A 7 10.33 2.37 -9.96
C LEU A 7 11.31 2.60 -11.10
N GLN A 8 10.92 2.32 -12.35
CA GLN A 8 11.76 2.58 -13.49
C GLN A 8 12.11 4.08 -13.60
N GLU A 9 11.24 4.96 -13.11
CA GLU A 9 11.49 6.41 -13.04
C GLU A 9 12.57 6.78 -12.01
N SER A 10 12.78 5.93 -11.00
CA SER A 10 13.83 6.06 -9.99
C SER A 10 15.17 5.45 -10.43
N VAL A 11 15.27 4.92 -11.65
CA VAL A 11 16.52 4.39 -12.22
C VAL A 11 17.23 5.48 -13.01
N LYS A 12 18.49 5.77 -12.66
CA LYS A 12 19.35 6.71 -13.41
C LYS A 12 20.62 5.99 -13.83
N ASN A 13 21.05 6.15 -15.09
CA ASN A 13 22.23 5.46 -15.64
C ASN A 13 22.19 3.92 -15.41
N GLY A 14 21.00 3.32 -15.55
CA GLY A 14 20.78 1.88 -15.37
C GLY A 14 20.84 1.37 -13.93
N ARG A 15 20.94 2.27 -12.94
CA ARG A 15 21.05 1.94 -11.51
C ARG A 15 19.98 2.61 -10.68
N LEU A 16 19.49 1.89 -9.67
CA LEU A 16 18.45 2.39 -8.77
C LEU A 16 19.00 3.52 -7.88
N MET A 17 18.37 4.68 -7.96
CA MET A 17 18.70 5.85 -7.17
C MET A 17 17.84 5.92 -5.91
N ARG A 18 18.45 6.07 -4.74
CA ARG A 18 17.74 6.32 -3.48
C ARG A 18 18.63 6.91 -2.39
N TRP A 19 18.01 7.36 -1.30
CA TRP A 19 18.70 7.65 -0.04
C TRP A 19 19.19 6.38 0.62
N ASN A 20 20.31 6.46 1.33
CA ASN A 20 20.86 5.34 2.14
C ASN A 20 21.07 5.71 3.61
N ILE A 21 20.63 6.90 4.02
CA ILE A 21 20.63 7.38 5.39
C ILE A 21 19.19 7.62 5.84
N MET A 22 18.93 7.39 7.12
CA MET A 22 17.67 7.72 7.79
C MET A 22 17.98 8.06 9.26
N PRO A 23 17.19 8.95 9.91
CA PRO A 23 16.16 9.79 9.30
C PRO A 23 16.74 10.89 8.40
N LEU A 24 15.99 11.32 7.40
CA LEU A 24 16.33 12.46 6.55
C LEU A 24 16.09 13.76 7.32
N LYS A 25 17.09 14.64 7.33
CA LYS A 25 16.99 15.97 7.93
C LYS A 25 16.25 16.92 6.98
N VAL A 26 15.15 17.49 7.43
CA VAL A 26 14.32 18.39 6.63
C VAL A 26 14.39 19.80 7.21
N TYR A 27 14.86 20.74 6.42
CA TYR A 27 14.74 22.17 6.73
C TYR A 27 13.53 22.73 6.00
N ILE A 28 12.68 23.47 6.73
CA ILE A 28 11.52 24.17 6.16
C ILE A 28 11.80 25.66 6.29
N ALA A 29 12.08 26.31 5.17
CA ALA A 29 12.38 27.73 5.12
C ALA A 29 11.20 28.55 5.68
N PRO A 30 11.47 29.68 6.37
CA PRO A 30 10.41 30.61 6.73
C PRO A 30 9.86 31.27 5.46
N MET A 31 8.53 31.49 5.40
CA MET A 31 7.94 32.27 4.33
C MET A 31 8.39 33.74 4.40
N LYS A 32 9.12 34.19 3.38
CA LYS A 32 9.65 35.58 3.32
C LYS A 32 8.74 36.56 2.58
N PHE A 33 7.64 36.09 1.99
CA PHE A 33 6.70 36.90 1.23
C PHE A 33 5.25 36.59 1.60
N TYR A 34 4.42 37.64 1.62
CA TYR A 34 2.96 37.66 1.71
C TYR A 34 2.26 36.40 2.26
N SER A 35 2.58 36.01 3.49
CA SER A 35 1.70 35.15 4.27
C SER A 35 0.68 36.04 4.97
N LYS A 36 -0.62 35.79 4.79
CA LYS A 36 -1.62 36.29 5.77
C LYS A 36 -1.20 35.78 7.16
N GLN A 37 -1.48 36.54 8.22
CA GLN A 37 -1.15 36.14 9.58
C GLN A 37 -1.63 34.70 9.84
N GLY A 38 -0.72 33.80 10.23
CA GLY A 38 -1.00 32.37 10.48
C GLY A 38 -0.87 31.42 9.29
N GLN A 39 -0.71 31.91 8.06
CA GLN A 39 -0.60 31.06 6.87
C GLN A 39 0.72 30.30 6.78
N ASP A 40 1.84 30.91 7.21
CA ASP A 40 3.15 30.24 7.32
C ASP A 40 3.07 29.00 8.23
N LEU A 41 2.45 29.16 9.42
CA LEU A 41 2.28 28.06 10.37
C LEU A 41 1.45 26.93 9.77
N LYS A 42 0.37 27.26 9.06
CA LYS A 42 -0.50 26.28 8.38
C LYS A 42 0.24 25.49 7.31
N TYR A 43 0.96 26.15 6.40
CA TYR A 43 1.68 25.44 5.35
C TYR A 43 2.89 24.67 5.88
N ARG A 44 3.54 25.15 6.95
CA ARG A 44 4.52 24.36 7.69
C ARG A 44 3.90 23.08 8.28
N GLN A 45 2.65 23.13 8.76
CA GLN A 45 1.93 21.94 9.20
C GLN A 45 1.59 20.99 8.05
N PHE A 46 1.29 21.50 6.86
CA PHE A 46 1.08 20.67 5.65
C PHE A 46 2.35 19.91 5.26
N VAL A 47 3.52 20.55 5.30
CA VAL A 47 4.80 19.86 5.09
C VAL A 47 4.99 18.76 6.14
N LYS A 48 4.78 19.06 7.43
CA LYS A 48 4.86 18.05 8.51
C LYS A 48 3.93 16.87 8.27
N ARG A 49 2.69 17.13 7.83
CA ARG A 49 1.70 16.12 7.50
C ARG A 49 2.17 15.25 6.33
N ALA A 50 2.68 15.85 5.25
CA ALA A 50 3.20 15.10 4.10
C ALA A 50 4.38 14.19 4.49
N LEU A 51 5.31 14.69 5.31
CA LEU A 51 6.42 13.88 5.83
C LEU A 51 5.92 12.67 6.64
N ASP A 52 4.91 12.88 7.50
CA ASP A 52 4.29 11.81 8.29
C ASP A 52 3.54 10.79 7.41
N GLU A 53 2.81 11.25 6.39
CA GLU A 53 2.16 10.35 5.41
C GLU A 53 3.19 9.46 4.70
N TRP A 54 4.28 10.04 4.18
CA TRP A 54 5.35 9.25 3.53
C TRP A 54 6.07 8.30 4.49
N HIS A 55 6.24 8.69 5.76
CA HIS A 55 6.75 7.81 6.80
C HIS A 55 5.83 6.61 7.04
N LYS A 56 4.52 6.85 7.20
CA LYS A 56 3.50 5.82 7.44
C LYS A 56 3.39 4.85 6.26
N VAL A 57 3.20 5.36 5.04
CA VAL A 57 2.98 4.51 3.86
C VAL A 57 4.21 3.71 3.46
N SER A 58 5.41 4.18 3.81
CA SER A 58 6.66 3.42 3.64
C SER A 58 6.92 2.38 4.74
N ASN A 59 5.97 2.18 5.67
CA ASN A 59 6.12 1.31 6.84
C ASN A 59 7.37 1.65 7.67
N GLY A 60 7.68 2.94 7.81
CA GLY A 60 8.83 3.44 8.56
C GLY A 60 10.18 3.28 7.88
N LYS A 61 10.25 2.77 6.64
CA LYS A 61 11.49 2.65 5.87
C LYS A 61 12.09 4.01 5.51
N VAL A 62 11.23 5.02 5.34
CA VAL A 62 11.62 6.42 5.23
C VAL A 62 11.19 7.13 6.50
N SER A 63 12.10 7.90 7.10
CA SER A 63 11.83 8.66 8.31
C SER A 63 12.47 10.04 8.22
N PHE A 64 11.94 10.99 9.00
CA PHE A 64 12.30 12.39 8.89
C PHE A 64 12.53 13.01 10.26
N ILE A 65 13.44 13.98 10.32
CA ILE A 65 13.59 14.88 11.46
C ILE A 65 13.67 16.32 10.95
N ILE A 66 12.95 17.23 11.60
CA ILE A 66 12.98 18.64 11.22
C ILE A 66 14.17 19.30 11.89
N VAL A 67 14.92 20.10 11.12
CA VAL A 67 16.08 20.85 11.60
C VAL A 67 15.91 22.33 11.31
N ASP A 68 16.50 23.18 12.13
CA ASP A 68 16.43 24.63 11.99
C ASP A 68 17.58 25.24 11.19
N ASN A 69 18.51 24.40 10.70
CA ASN A 69 19.67 24.82 9.93
C ASN A 69 19.65 24.19 8.52
N LEU A 70 19.61 25.05 7.50
CA LEU A 70 19.67 24.66 6.10
C LEU A 70 20.92 23.82 5.78
N MET A 71 22.09 24.22 6.28
CA MET A 71 23.37 23.58 5.93
C MET A 71 23.52 22.15 6.47
N SER A 72 22.68 21.75 7.43
CA SER A 72 22.67 20.40 7.98
C SER A 72 21.53 19.54 7.42
N SER A 73 20.70 20.09 6.53
CA SER A 73 19.55 19.40 5.95
C SER A 73 19.93 18.51 4.76
N ASN A 74 19.14 17.45 4.56
CA ASN A 74 19.16 16.61 3.37
C ASN A 74 18.09 17.06 2.37
N ILE A 75 16.93 17.48 2.89
CA ILE A 75 15.82 18.02 2.12
C ILE A 75 15.60 19.46 2.57
N ASN A 76 15.62 20.40 1.64
CA ASN A 76 15.27 21.79 1.85
C ASN A 76 13.92 22.07 1.20
N VAL A 77 12.98 22.60 1.96
CA VAL A 77 11.68 23.06 1.47
C VAL A 77 11.67 24.59 1.48
N ASP A 78 11.59 25.17 0.28
CA ASP A 78 11.53 26.61 0.06
C ASP A 78 10.21 27.00 -0.62
N TRP A 79 9.83 28.26 -0.44
CA TRP A 79 8.58 28.82 -0.95
C TRP A 79 8.90 29.78 -2.09
N LYS A 80 8.17 29.68 -3.20
CA LYS A 80 8.38 30.55 -4.36
C LYS A 80 7.06 31.15 -4.83
N ARG A 81 7.14 32.31 -5.47
CA ARG A 81 6.01 32.88 -6.21
C ARG A 81 5.83 32.10 -7.50
N VAL A 82 4.60 31.68 -7.79
CA VAL A 82 4.31 30.97 -9.04
C VAL A 82 4.29 31.94 -10.21
N GLU A 83 5.13 31.67 -11.21
CA GLU A 83 5.04 32.27 -12.54
C GLU A 83 4.36 31.28 -13.50
N ARG A 84 3.04 31.11 -13.38
CA ARG A 84 2.08 30.38 -14.27
C ARG A 84 2.40 28.95 -14.77
N GLN A 85 3.62 28.44 -14.73
CA GLN A 85 4.05 27.23 -15.46
C GLN A 85 4.21 25.97 -14.59
N ALA A 86 4.54 26.12 -13.30
CA ALA A 86 4.66 25.00 -12.36
C ALA A 86 4.27 25.41 -10.94
N LEU A 87 3.46 24.58 -10.27
CA LEU A 87 2.99 24.79 -8.89
C LEU A 87 3.99 24.29 -7.85
N GLY A 88 4.90 23.41 -8.23
CA GLY A 88 5.98 22.89 -7.41
C GLY A 88 7.09 22.36 -8.30
N HIS A 89 8.28 22.22 -7.72
CA HIS A 89 9.36 21.46 -8.35
C HIS A 89 10.33 20.92 -7.30
N CYS A 90 10.73 19.66 -7.43
CA CYS A 90 11.79 19.04 -6.66
C CYS A 90 13.02 18.77 -7.54
N TYR A 91 14.17 19.36 -7.18
CA TYR A 91 15.46 18.99 -7.73
C TYR A 91 16.20 18.09 -6.73
N PHE A 92 16.90 17.07 -7.20
CA PHE A 92 17.71 16.24 -6.33
C PHE A 92 19.09 16.00 -6.94
N GLN A 93 20.06 15.77 -6.06
CA GLN A 93 21.45 15.50 -6.42
C GLN A 93 21.83 14.09 -5.97
N TYR A 94 22.57 13.40 -6.83
CA TYR A 94 23.06 12.06 -6.57
C TYR A 94 24.51 11.90 -7.00
N ASP A 95 25.24 11.02 -6.30
CA ASP A 95 26.64 10.73 -6.61
C ASP A 95 26.78 9.65 -7.70
N LYS A 96 28.03 9.32 -8.06
CA LYS A 96 28.34 8.28 -9.05
C LYS A 96 27.86 6.87 -8.66
N ALA A 97 27.51 6.64 -7.40
CA ALA A 97 26.93 5.40 -6.91
C ALA A 97 25.39 5.44 -6.89
N ASN A 98 24.77 6.47 -7.48
CA ASN A 98 23.32 6.71 -7.46
C ASN A 98 22.76 6.87 -6.04
N ARG A 99 23.57 7.39 -5.11
CA ARG A 99 23.11 7.78 -3.78
C ARG A 99 22.56 9.19 -3.82
N LEU A 100 21.31 9.38 -3.37
CA LEU A 100 20.79 10.72 -3.11
C LEU A 100 21.54 11.35 -1.93
N PHE A 101 21.94 12.61 -2.07
CA PHE A 101 22.60 13.36 -1.00
C PHE A 101 22.01 14.75 -0.73
N SER A 102 21.18 15.28 -1.63
CA SER A 102 20.44 16.54 -1.44
C SER A 102 19.14 16.51 -2.26
N ALA A 103 18.07 17.09 -1.73
CA ALA A 103 16.85 17.44 -2.45
C ALA A 103 16.37 18.85 -2.09
N GLU A 104 16.05 19.63 -3.11
CA GLU A 104 15.56 21.00 -3.04
C GLU A 104 14.13 21.02 -3.56
N VAL A 105 13.17 21.22 -2.66
CA VAL A 105 11.74 21.29 -2.93
C VAL A 105 11.31 22.74 -2.94
N ALA A 106 10.83 23.22 -4.07
CA ALA A 106 10.23 24.54 -4.20
C ALA A 106 8.71 24.39 -4.31
N ILE A 107 7.98 25.00 -3.37
CA ILE A 107 6.51 25.04 -3.38
C ILE A 107 6.07 26.41 -3.87
N GLY A 108 5.33 26.41 -4.97
CA GLY A 108 4.76 27.58 -5.57
C GLY A 108 3.48 28.04 -4.86
N LEU A 109 3.42 29.32 -4.52
CA LEU A 109 2.22 29.97 -3.99
C LEU A 109 1.76 31.10 -4.91
N THR A 110 0.44 31.25 -5.07
CA THR A 110 -0.20 32.36 -5.79
C THR A 110 -0.72 33.42 -4.81
N GLU A 111 -0.84 34.66 -5.27
CA GLU A 111 -1.44 35.77 -4.52
C GLU A 111 -2.99 35.80 -4.60
N GLY A 112 -3.61 34.80 -5.24
CA GLY A 112 -5.07 34.77 -5.47
C GLY A 112 -5.55 35.78 -6.52
N LEU A 113 -4.66 36.61 -7.09
CA LEU A 113 -4.94 37.53 -8.21
C LEU A 113 -4.94 36.81 -9.57
N VAL A 114 -4.23 35.68 -9.66
CA VAL A 114 -4.24 34.78 -10.81
C VAL A 114 -4.81 33.46 -10.31
N HIS A 115 -6.08 33.23 -10.64
CA HIS A 115 -6.93 32.11 -10.26
C HIS A 115 -7.20 31.90 -8.75
N ALA A 116 -8.40 32.30 -8.30
CA ALA A 116 -8.88 32.08 -6.94
C ALA A 116 -8.87 30.59 -6.51
N ASP A 117 -9.06 29.67 -7.45
CA ASP A 117 -9.02 28.21 -7.24
C ASP A 117 -7.66 27.68 -6.78
N TYR A 118 -6.56 28.45 -6.92
CA TYR A 118 -5.20 28.01 -6.62
C TYR A 118 -4.73 28.38 -5.21
N MET A 119 -5.55 29.12 -4.46
CA MET A 119 -5.40 29.22 -3.00
C MET A 119 -6.22 28.17 -2.26
N ASP A 120 -6.81 27.21 -2.98
CA ASP A 120 -7.40 26.03 -2.36
C ASP A 120 -6.32 25.30 -1.55
N GLU A 121 -6.58 25.16 -0.26
CA GLU A 121 -5.64 24.54 0.67
C GLU A 121 -5.36 23.09 0.28
N GLU A 122 -6.31 22.44 -0.36
CA GLU A 122 -6.17 21.11 -0.93
C GLU A 122 -5.12 21.11 -2.04
N GLU A 123 -5.18 22.01 -3.03
CA GLU A 123 -4.18 22.06 -4.11
C GLU A 123 -2.75 22.34 -3.60
N VAL A 124 -2.62 23.19 -2.57
CA VAL A 124 -1.31 23.44 -1.94
C VAL A 124 -0.80 22.20 -1.22
N TYR A 125 -1.65 21.52 -0.44
CA TYR A 125 -1.24 20.28 0.23
C TYR A 125 -0.96 19.14 -0.77
N HIS A 126 -1.68 19.07 -1.89
CA HIS A 126 -1.46 18.11 -2.97
C HIS A 126 -0.06 18.26 -3.52
N THR A 127 0.28 19.51 -3.87
CA THR A 127 1.60 19.87 -4.39
C THR A 127 2.69 19.54 -3.38
N ILE A 128 2.52 19.90 -2.10
CA ILE A 128 3.48 19.54 -1.06
C ILE A 128 3.66 18.01 -0.97
N LEU A 129 2.57 17.24 -0.96
CA LEU A 129 2.64 15.79 -0.84
C LEU A 129 3.35 15.16 -2.04
N HIS A 130 3.09 15.65 -3.25
CA HIS A 130 3.73 15.24 -4.50
C HIS A 130 5.24 15.53 -4.49
N GLU A 131 5.63 16.77 -4.19
CA GLU A 131 7.05 17.16 -4.22
C GLU A 131 7.89 16.45 -3.15
N ILE A 132 7.31 16.16 -1.98
CA ILE A 132 7.98 15.31 -0.99
C ILE A 132 8.15 13.87 -1.51
N GLY A 133 7.22 13.37 -2.33
CA GLY A 133 7.36 12.09 -3.03
C GLY A 133 8.59 12.04 -3.94
N HIS A 134 8.84 13.12 -4.68
CA HIS A 134 10.10 13.29 -5.41
C HIS A 134 11.31 13.38 -4.50
N ALA A 135 11.22 14.13 -3.41
CA ALA A 135 12.32 14.27 -2.46
C ALA A 135 12.74 12.94 -1.82
N VAL A 136 11.82 11.98 -1.66
CA VAL A 136 12.14 10.62 -1.18
C VAL A 136 12.63 9.67 -2.30
N GLY A 137 12.69 10.13 -3.55
CA GLY A 137 13.29 9.43 -4.68
C GLY A 137 12.31 8.78 -5.65
N LEU A 138 11.01 9.05 -5.53
CA LEU A 138 10.00 8.57 -6.49
C LEU A 138 9.98 9.45 -7.75
N GLY A 139 9.69 8.84 -8.90
CA GLY A 139 9.33 9.57 -10.11
C GLY A 139 7.83 9.73 -10.28
N HIS A 140 7.37 10.03 -11.49
CA HIS A 140 5.95 10.15 -11.77
C HIS A 140 5.28 8.78 -11.87
N SER A 141 4.11 8.67 -11.23
CA SER A 141 3.26 7.49 -11.36
C SER A 141 2.48 7.53 -12.68
N PRO A 142 2.30 6.38 -13.36
CA PRO A 142 1.36 6.25 -14.48
C PRO A 142 -0.09 6.04 -14.02
N PHE A 143 -0.35 5.93 -12.70
CA PHE A 143 -1.66 5.57 -12.16
C PHE A 143 -2.45 6.82 -11.73
N LYS A 144 -3.56 7.12 -12.40
CA LYS A 144 -4.34 8.36 -12.20
C LYS A 144 -4.81 8.66 -10.77
N LYS A 145 -4.83 7.66 -9.88
CA LYS A 145 -5.27 7.79 -8.48
C LYS A 145 -4.12 8.04 -7.51
N ASP A 146 -2.89 7.99 -7.99
CA ASP A 146 -1.70 8.21 -7.19
C ASP A 146 -1.39 9.71 -7.07
N ILE A 147 -0.79 10.09 -5.95
CA ILE A 147 -0.35 11.48 -5.75
C ILE A 147 0.79 11.82 -6.72
N MET A 148 1.63 10.85 -7.09
CA MET A 148 2.74 11.07 -8.01
C MET A 148 2.32 11.11 -9.48
N TYR A 149 1.02 11.02 -9.81
CA TYR A 149 0.55 11.06 -11.19
C TYR A 149 0.59 12.47 -11.79
N THR A 150 1.06 12.56 -13.02
CA THR A 150 1.04 13.81 -13.80
C THR A 150 0.29 13.62 -15.13
N PRO A 151 -0.59 14.55 -15.54
CA PRO A 151 -0.92 15.83 -14.88
C PRO A 151 -1.77 15.64 -13.61
N HIS A 152 -1.62 16.56 -12.65
CA HIS A 152 -2.32 16.51 -11.36
C HIS A 152 -3.84 16.37 -11.52
N GLN A 153 -4.46 15.62 -10.60
CA GLN A 153 -5.90 15.43 -10.55
C GLN A 153 -6.45 16.10 -9.30
N LYS A 154 -7.47 16.96 -9.47
CA LYS A 154 -8.12 17.65 -8.35
C LYS A 154 -8.70 16.64 -7.35
N GLY A 155 -8.59 16.94 -6.05
CA GLY A 155 -9.16 16.15 -4.96
C GLY A 155 -8.35 14.93 -4.52
N ILE A 156 -7.18 14.67 -5.12
CA ILE A 156 -6.26 13.62 -4.63
C ILE A 156 -5.40 14.19 -3.52
N MET A 157 -5.76 13.91 -2.27
CA MET A 157 -5.11 14.46 -1.08
C MET A 157 -4.42 13.40 -0.21
N HIS A 158 -4.16 12.23 -0.79
CA HIS A 158 -3.61 11.06 -0.13
C HIS A 158 -2.66 10.30 -1.07
N VAL A 159 -1.78 9.50 -0.46
CA VAL A 159 -0.87 8.62 -1.20
C VAL A 159 -1.65 7.41 -1.73
N GLY A 160 -1.54 7.14 -3.03
CA GLY A 160 -2.22 6.03 -3.69
C GLY A 160 -1.53 4.68 -3.46
N GLU A 161 -2.17 3.61 -3.93
CA GLU A 161 -1.63 2.25 -3.76
C GLU A 161 -0.38 2.01 -4.63
N GLY A 162 -0.32 2.61 -5.83
CA GLY A 162 0.88 2.52 -6.68
C GLY A 162 2.06 3.24 -6.05
N ASP A 163 1.82 4.39 -5.41
CA ASP A 163 2.82 5.14 -4.64
C ASP A 163 3.33 4.33 -3.45
N ARG A 164 2.39 3.79 -2.64
CA ARG A 164 2.69 2.96 -1.47
C ARG A 164 3.52 1.75 -1.85
N LEU A 165 3.17 1.06 -2.92
CA LEU A 165 3.90 -0.12 -3.37
C LEU A 165 5.30 0.27 -3.87
N SER A 166 5.39 1.35 -4.66
CA SER A 166 6.66 1.83 -5.22
C SER A 166 7.63 2.25 -4.11
N ILE A 167 7.23 3.09 -3.15
CA ILE A 167 8.12 3.52 -2.07
C ILE A 167 8.63 2.33 -1.23
N ASN A 168 7.77 1.35 -0.98
CA ASN A 168 8.16 0.17 -0.21
C ASN A 168 9.20 -0.69 -0.93
N TRP A 169 9.06 -0.87 -2.24
CA TRP A 169 10.04 -1.63 -3.04
C TRP A 169 11.33 -0.84 -3.27
N LEU A 170 11.25 0.48 -3.52
CA LEU A 170 12.41 1.35 -3.67
C LEU A 170 13.38 1.18 -2.49
N TYR A 171 12.85 1.22 -1.26
CA TYR A 171 13.64 1.08 -0.04
C TYR A 171 13.88 -0.37 0.42
N THR A 172 13.34 -1.36 -0.31
CA THR A 172 13.71 -2.77 -0.11
C THR A 172 14.97 -3.13 -0.91
N PHE A 173 15.15 -2.51 -2.07
CA PHE A 173 16.30 -2.77 -2.93
C PHE A 173 17.57 -2.04 -2.44
N PRO A 174 18.78 -2.60 -2.67
CA PRO A 174 20.00 -1.89 -2.36
C PRO A 174 20.23 -0.71 -3.32
N GLN A 175 20.76 0.39 -2.80
CA GLN A 175 21.13 1.57 -3.59
C GLN A 175 22.16 1.21 -4.67
N GLY A 176 22.05 1.82 -5.86
CA GLY A 176 23.04 1.71 -6.92
C GLY A 176 23.09 0.36 -7.63
N LYS A 177 22.15 -0.55 -7.31
CA LYS A 177 22.03 -1.82 -8.01
C LYS A 177 21.36 -1.65 -9.36
N THR A 178 21.86 -2.41 -10.33
CA THR A 178 21.26 -2.51 -11.66
C THR A 178 20.01 -3.39 -11.61
N VAL A 179 19.13 -3.23 -12.59
CA VAL A 179 17.93 -4.07 -12.74
C VAL A 179 18.29 -5.55 -12.80
N ALA A 180 19.37 -5.90 -13.52
CA ALA A 180 19.86 -7.27 -13.62
C ALA A 180 20.34 -7.85 -12.29
N GLU A 181 21.10 -7.09 -11.49
CA GLU A 181 21.53 -7.51 -10.15
C GLU A 181 20.33 -7.75 -9.23
N ILE A 182 19.32 -6.87 -9.28
CA ILE A 182 18.09 -7.03 -8.50
C ILE A 182 17.34 -8.28 -8.97
N ALA A 183 17.11 -8.45 -10.26
CA ALA A 183 16.41 -9.60 -10.83
C ALA A 183 17.09 -10.92 -10.43
N SER A 184 18.42 -10.98 -10.56
CA SER A 184 19.24 -12.13 -10.17
C SER A 184 19.09 -12.47 -8.68
N LYS A 185 19.07 -11.47 -7.79
CA LYS A 185 18.91 -11.69 -6.34
C LYS A 185 17.59 -12.40 -5.99
N TYR A 186 16.52 -12.14 -6.74
CA TYR A 186 15.21 -12.76 -6.49
C TYR A 186 14.94 -13.99 -7.38
N GLY A 187 15.91 -14.39 -8.22
CA GLY A 187 15.76 -15.50 -9.15
C GLY A 187 14.62 -15.26 -10.13
N VAL A 188 14.54 -14.04 -10.68
CA VAL A 188 13.65 -13.65 -11.77
C VAL A 188 14.47 -13.02 -12.88
N SER A 189 13.92 -12.94 -14.10
CA SER A 189 14.50 -12.15 -15.19
C SER A 189 13.66 -10.91 -15.46
N GLY A 190 14.24 -9.92 -16.13
CA GLY A 190 13.56 -8.68 -16.54
C GLY A 190 14.58 -7.60 -16.88
N SER A 191 14.25 -6.75 -17.85
CA SER A 191 15.07 -5.58 -18.24
C SER A 191 14.55 -4.28 -17.64
N ASP A 192 13.32 -4.29 -17.13
CA ASP A 192 12.63 -3.17 -16.49
C ASP A 192 12.35 -3.53 -15.03
N ILE A 193 12.58 -2.60 -14.11
CA ILE A 193 12.47 -2.89 -12.67
C ILE A 193 11.01 -3.12 -12.23
N ASP A 194 10.02 -2.50 -12.88
CA ASP A 194 8.61 -2.72 -12.57
C ASP A 194 8.17 -4.13 -12.99
N GLU A 195 8.70 -4.61 -14.12
CA GLU A 195 8.53 -6.00 -14.55
C GLU A 195 9.13 -6.97 -13.52
N VAL A 196 10.36 -6.69 -13.07
CA VAL A 196 11.05 -7.50 -12.05
C VAL A 196 10.21 -7.57 -10.77
N VAL A 197 9.72 -6.42 -10.26
CA VAL A 197 8.85 -6.37 -9.08
C VAL A 197 7.59 -7.21 -9.27
N SER A 198 6.88 -7.04 -10.39
CA SER A 198 5.67 -7.80 -10.68
C SER A 198 5.93 -9.31 -10.70
N ARG A 199 7.06 -9.76 -11.26
CA ARG A 199 7.46 -11.18 -11.24
C ARG A 199 7.80 -11.68 -9.84
N ILE A 200 8.47 -10.87 -9.01
CA ILE A 200 8.74 -11.20 -7.61
C ILE A 200 7.43 -11.40 -6.85
N ILE A 201 6.49 -10.47 -6.99
CA ILE A 201 5.16 -10.55 -6.36
C ILE A 201 4.45 -11.84 -6.81
N SER A 202 4.36 -12.09 -8.12
CA SER A 202 3.69 -13.30 -8.64
C SER A 202 4.34 -14.60 -8.15
N LYS A 203 5.67 -14.64 -8.02
CA LYS A 203 6.40 -15.80 -7.49
C LYS A 203 6.06 -16.01 -6.02
N GLN A 204 6.06 -14.96 -5.21
CA GLN A 204 5.69 -15.01 -3.79
C GLN A 204 4.24 -15.47 -3.60
N THR A 205 3.30 -14.90 -4.38
CA THR A 205 1.88 -15.31 -4.32
C THR A 205 1.69 -16.78 -4.68
N LYS A 206 2.40 -17.30 -5.69
CA LYS A 206 2.37 -18.73 -6.03
C LYS A 206 2.89 -19.58 -4.88
N THR A 207 4.04 -19.22 -4.30
CA THR A 207 4.61 -19.98 -3.18
C THR A 207 3.71 -19.95 -1.94
N ASP A 208 3.03 -18.84 -1.67
CA ASP A 208 2.14 -18.74 -0.52
C ASP A 208 0.83 -19.50 -0.77
N PHE A 209 0.32 -19.49 -2.00
CA PHE A 209 -0.81 -20.33 -2.39
C PHE A 209 -0.47 -21.83 -2.29
N GLU A 210 0.73 -22.23 -2.71
CA GLU A 210 1.22 -23.61 -2.57
C GLU A 210 1.31 -24.02 -1.10
N LYS A 211 1.87 -23.17 -0.22
CA LYS A 211 1.86 -23.42 1.23
C LYS A 211 0.46 -23.57 1.80
N VAL A 212 -0.49 -22.73 1.38
CA VAL A 212 -1.89 -22.84 1.82
C VAL A 212 -2.53 -24.14 1.31
N LYS A 213 -2.28 -24.51 0.05
CA LYS A 213 -2.75 -25.77 -0.53
C LYS A 213 -2.22 -26.97 0.25
N ASP A 214 -0.96 -26.94 0.66
CA ASP A 214 -0.35 -28.01 1.46
C ASP A 214 -0.90 -28.08 2.89
N THR A 215 -1.38 -26.95 3.46
CA THR A 215 -2.07 -26.93 4.75
C THR A 215 -3.54 -27.36 4.70
N ILE A 216 -4.15 -27.41 3.51
CA ILE A 216 -5.48 -27.96 3.33
C ILE A 216 -5.29 -29.48 3.16
N ALA A 217 -5.59 -30.24 4.21
CA ALA A 217 -5.60 -31.71 4.14
C ALA A 217 -6.41 -32.15 2.91
N PRO A 218 -5.97 -33.17 2.16
CA PRO A 218 -6.78 -33.73 1.08
C PRO A 218 -8.15 -34.06 1.69
N GLN A 219 -9.22 -33.47 1.15
CA GLN A 219 -10.57 -33.91 1.49
C GLN A 219 -10.58 -35.42 1.31
N GLU A 220 -10.87 -36.17 2.39
CA GLU A 220 -11.07 -37.61 2.30
C GLU A 220 -11.99 -37.84 1.11
N GLN A 221 -11.51 -38.64 0.16
CA GLN A 221 -12.21 -38.92 -1.07
C GLN A 221 -13.50 -39.65 -0.65
N ARG A 222 -14.61 -38.91 -0.55
CA ARG A 222 -15.88 -39.43 -0.06
C ARG A 222 -16.23 -40.67 -0.87
N ASN A 223 -16.24 -41.82 -0.23
CA ASN A 223 -16.63 -43.06 -0.89
C ASN A 223 -18.16 -43.06 -1.03
N LEU A 224 -18.63 -42.55 -2.17
CA LEU A 224 -20.06 -42.40 -2.48
C LEU A 224 -20.82 -43.73 -2.37
N LEU A 225 -20.12 -44.86 -2.53
CA LEU A 225 -20.70 -46.20 -2.36
C LEU A 225 -21.05 -46.47 -0.90
N ASP A 226 -20.14 -46.17 0.04
CA ASP A 226 -20.35 -46.37 1.47
C ASP A 226 -21.44 -45.45 2.02
N GLU A 227 -21.52 -44.21 1.53
CA GLU A 227 -22.61 -43.29 1.89
C GLU A 227 -23.97 -43.79 1.38
N SER A 228 -24.03 -44.30 0.15
CA SER A 228 -25.23 -44.89 -0.42
C SER A 228 -25.69 -46.12 0.38
N GLU A 229 -24.77 -46.97 0.78
CA GLU A 229 -25.07 -48.15 1.61
C GLU A 229 -25.58 -47.76 3.00
N ASN A 230 -24.97 -46.77 3.64
CA ASN A 230 -25.41 -46.26 4.93
C ASN A 230 -26.82 -45.65 4.86
N ILE A 231 -27.15 -44.90 3.79
CA ILE A 231 -28.50 -44.36 3.59
C ILE A 231 -29.51 -45.50 3.38
N ALA A 232 -29.16 -46.53 2.62
CA ALA A 232 -30.03 -47.70 2.43
C ALA A 232 -30.30 -48.43 3.76
N ASN A 233 -29.27 -48.62 4.58
CA ASN A 233 -29.40 -49.23 5.90
C ASN A 233 -30.28 -48.39 6.84
N LEU A 234 -30.10 -47.08 6.87
CA LEU A 234 -30.95 -46.17 7.66
C LEU A 234 -32.43 -46.23 7.22
N ARG A 235 -32.70 -46.28 5.91
CA ARG A 235 -34.06 -46.44 5.39
C ARG A 235 -34.67 -47.77 5.81
N LYS A 236 -33.89 -48.86 5.79
CA LYS A 236 -34.32 -50.18 6.26
C LYS A 236 -34.69 -50.15 7.74
N TYR A 237 -33.84 -49.56 8.58
CA TYR A 237 -34.15 -49.38 10.01
C TYR A 237 -35.43 -48.56 10.21
N HIS A 238 -35.60 -47.47 9.48
CA HIS A 238 -36.80 -46.65 9.59
C HIS A 238 -38.07 -47.43 9.22
N MET A 239 -38.05 -48.20 8.14
CA MET A 239 -39.17 -49.07 7.76
C MET A 239 -39.47 -50.13 8.82
N THR A 240 -38.43 -50.73 9.43
CA THR A 240 -38.65 -51.70 10.51
C THR A 240 -39.35 -51.07 11.71
N LEU A 241 -38.95 -49.85 12.12
CA LEU A 241 -39.59 -49.14 13.23
C LEU A 241 -41.06 -48.80 12.94
N GLN A 242 -41.39 -48.42 11.70
CA GLN A 242 -42.78 -48.13 11.31
C GLN A 242 -43.69 -49.37 11.36
N ASN A 243 -43.12 -50.57 11.20
CA ASN A 243 -43.86 -51.83 11.21
C ASN A 243 -43.92 -52.50 12.59
N ILE A 244 -43.36 -51.88 13.64
CA ILE A 244 -43.54 -52.37 15.01
C ILE A 244 -44.98 -52.07 15.45
N LYS A 245 -45.83 -53.10 15.40
CA LYS A 245 -47.15 -53.07 16.03
C LYS A 245 -47.02 -53.58 17.46
N ILE A 246 -47.30 -52.74 18.44
CA ILE A 246 -47.36 -53.15 19.85
C ILE A 246 -48.56 -54.11 20.01
N PRO A 247 -48.37 -55.35 20.50
CA PRO A 247 -49.47 -56.29 20.71
C PRO A 247 -50.55 -55.71 21.65
N GLY A 248 -51.83 -55.94 21.35
CA GLY A 248 -52.95 -55.36 22.10
C GLY A 248 -52.93 -55.68 23.61
N ALA A 249 -52.49 -56.90 23.97
CA ALA A 249 -52.32 -57.30 25.37
C ALA A 249 -51.28 -56.43 26.12
N LEU A 250 -50.20 -56.04 25.45
CA LEU A 250 -49.17 -55.18 26.05
C LEU A 250 -49.68 -53.73 26.17
N GLN A 251 -50.47 -53.24 25.21
CA GLN A 251 -51.13 -51.94 25.33
C GLN A 251 -52.12 -51.90 26.50
N GLU A 252 -52.87 -52.97 26.75
CA GLU A 252 -53.78 -53.05 27.89
C GLU A 252 -53.03 -53.09 29.22
N GLN A 253 -51.92 -53.83 29.31
CA GLN A 253 -51.06 -53.81 30.50
C GLN A 253 -50.49 -52.42 30.77
N ILE A 254 -49.99 -51.72 29.75
CA ILE A 254 -49.48 -50.35 29.88
C ILE A 254 -50.60 -49.41 30.34
N ARG A 255 -51.80 -49.49 29.74
CA ARG A 255 -52.95 -48.66 30.14
C ARG A 255 -53.42 -48.94 31.56
N LYS A 256 -53.43 -50.21 31.99
CA LYS A 256 -53.81 -50.60 33.35
C LYS A 256 -52.81 -50.03 34.35
N HIS A 257 -51.51 -50.17 34.09
CA HIS A 257 -50.47 -49.61 34.94
C HIS A 257 -50.56 -48.08 35.06
N TYR A 258 -50.89 -47.40 33.96
CA TYR A 258 -51.09 -45.93 33.96
C TYR A 258 -52.34 -45.47 34.72
N ARG A 259 -53.39 -46.32 34.78
CA ARG A 259 -54.59 -46.05 35.59
C ARG A 259 -54.31 -46.29 37.07
N ASP A 260 -53.61 -47.38 37.40
CA ASP A 260 -53.27 -47.73 38.78
C ASP A 260 -52.29 -46.72 39.41
N MET A 261 -51.45 -46.04 38.62
CA MET A 261 -50.58 -44.95 39.09
C MET A 261 -51.28 -43.60 39.32
N ASN A 262 -52.47 -43.41 38.76
CA ASN A 262 -53.23 -42.15 38.85
C ASN A 262 -54.55 -42.31 39.64
N SER A 263 -54.70 -43.41 40.40
CA SER A 263 -55.82 -43.69 41.30
C SER A 263 -55.45 -43.49 42.75
#